data_AF-A0A1F8QGW9-F1
#
_entry.id   AF-A0A1F8QGW9-F1
#
_cell.length_a   1.000
_cell.length_b   1.000
_cell.length_c   1.000
_cell.angle_alpha   90.00
_cell.angle_beta   90.00
_cell.angle_gamma   90.00
#
_symmetry.space_group_name_H-M   'P 1'
#
loop_
_entity.id
_entity.type
_entity.pdbx_description
1 polymer ?
#
loop_
_entity_poly.entity_id
_entity_poly.type
_entity_poly.pdbx_seq_one_letter_code
_entity_poly.pdbx_strand_id
1 'polypeptide(L)'
;MGGHRFAANLLWLPHGVLYGRVDALSAAEILAAQRRGQIYLPNLRGQAVYPEPAQAADFYLRKNSGENALDAFQLREIEEMGENHWQVGFFDTRSKTIQRVDVSLEIRDEEVYESCTLDKATRIKDYRLID
;
A
#
# COMPACT_ATOMS: atom_id res chain seq x y z
N MET A 1 -25.04 -9.78 6.02
CA MET A 1 -24.93 -9.14 7.35
C MET A 1 -23.73 -9.72 8.08
N GLY A 2 -22.71 -8.90 8.37
CA GLY A 2 -21.61 -9.25 9.28
C GLY A 2 -20.23 -9.33 8.62
N GLY A 3 -19.59 -8.18 8.36
CA GLY A 3 -18.21 -8.18 7.87
C GLY A 3 -17.63 -6.81 7.51
N HIS A 4 -18.02 -5.72 8.17
CA HIS A 4 -17.40 -4.40 7.93
C HIS A 4 -16.82 -3.74 9.19
N ARG A 5 -17.05 -4.33 10.37
CA ARG A 5 -16.54 -3.79 11.66
C ARG A 5 -15.53 -4.71 12.38
N PHE A 6 -15.23 -5.89 11.84
CA PHE A 6 -14.32 -6.89 12.42
C PHE A 6 -13.21 -7.33 11.47
N ALA A 7 -13.07 -6.68 10.32
CA ALA A 7 -12.04 -7.08 9.37
C ALA A 7 -10.66 -6.84 10.01
N ALA A 8 -9.88 -7.90 10.16
CA ALA A 8 -8.63 -7.87 10.90
C ALA A 8 -7.54 -7.14 10.10
N ASN A 9 -6.52 -6.66 10.82
CA ASN A 9 -5.25 -6.29 10.22
C ASN A 9 -4.25 -7.43 10.46
N LEU A 10 -3.44 -7.74 9.46
CA LEU A 10 -2.38 -8.76 9.55
C LEU A 10 -1.03 -8.10 9.31
N LEU A 11 -0.05 -8.39 10.16
CA LEU A 11 1.34 -7.98 10.00
C LEU A 11 2.20 -9.20 9.69
N TRP A 12 2.93 -9.18 8.58
CA TRP A 12 3.90 -10.20 8.21
C TRP A 12 5.30 -9.81 8.70
N LEU A 13 5.75 -10.43 9.79
CA LEU A 13 7.12 -10.29 10.28
C LEU A 13 8.03 -11.38 9.68
N PRO A 14 9.34 -11.10 9.51
CA PRO A 14 10.05 -9.85 9.83
C PRO A 14 9.91 -8.75 8.75
N HIS A 15 9.19 -9.02 7.67
CA HIS A 15 9.19 -8.19 6.46
C HIS A 15 8.40 -6.87 6.57
N GLY A 16 7.59 -6.69 7.62
CA GLY A 16 6.88 -5.45 7.86
C GLY A 16 5.70 -5.20 6.91
N VAL A 17 5.18 -6.23 6.22
CA VAL A 17 4.06 -6.08 5.29
C VAL A 17 2.74 -6.04 6.07
N LEU A 18 1.93 -5.02 5.84
CA LEU A 18 0.64 -4.81 6.48
C LEU A 18 -0.50 -5.13 5.51
N TYR A 19 -1.47 -5.90 5.99
CA TYR A 19 -2.73 -6.16 5.31
C TYR A 19 -3.89 -5.60 6.11
N GLY A 20 -4.85 -4.99 5.43
CA GLY A 20 -6.09 -4.49 6.01
C GLY A 20 -7.31 -5.22 5.49
N ARG A 21 -8.44 -5.02 6.16
CA ARG A 21 -9.75 -5.56 5.74
C ARG A 21 -9.74 -7.09 5.55
N VAL A 22 -9.01 -7.82 6.40
CA VAL A 22 -8.83 -9.27 6.27
C VAL A 22 -10.02 -10.01 6.89
N ASP A 23 -10.58 -10.92 6.12
CA ASP A 23 -11.58 -11.92 6.51
C ASP A 23 -10.99 -13.35 6.39
N ALA A 24 -11.78 -14.38 6.68
CA ALA A 24 -11.29 -15.77 6.68
C ALA A 24 -10.78 -16.23 5.30
N LEU A 25 -11.40 -15.77 4.21
CA LEU A 25 -11.01 -16.14 2.86
C LEU A 25 -9.70 -15.44 2.45
N SER A 26 -9.65 -14.12 2.62
CA SER A 26 -8.44 -13.34 2.34
C SER A 26 -7.27 -13.72 3.24
N ALA A 27 -7.50 -14.13 4.49
CA ALA A 27 -6.46 -14.68 5.36
C ALA A 27 -5.81 -15.94 4.75
N ALA A 28 -6.61 -16.86 4.20
CA ALA A 28 -6.10 -18.06 3.56
C ALA A 28 -5.27 -17.73 2.30
N GLU A 29 -5.73 -16.78 1.49
CA GLU A 29 -5.01 -16.31 0.30
C GLU A 29 -3.71 -15.57 0.64
N ILE A 30 -3.73 -14.72 1.67
CA ILE A 30 -2.52 -14.06 2.20
C ILE A 30 -1.50 -15.12 2.63
N LEU A 31 -1.91 -16.10 3.44
CA LEU A 31 -1.01 -17.18 3.88
C LEU A 31 -0.47 -18.01 2.70
N ALA A 32 -1.27 -18.24 1.66
CA ALA A 32 -0.83 -18.94 0.47
C ALA A 32 0.20 -18.12 -0.33
N ALA A 33 0.00 -16.81 -0.48
CA ALA A 33 0.96 -15.91 -1.11
C ALA A 33 2.26 -15.83 -0.30
N GLN A 34 2.17 -15.72 1.03
CA GLN A 34 3.33 -15.69 1.92
C GLN A 34 4.20 -16.94 1.78
N ARG A 35 3.59 -18.12 1.69
CA ARG A 35 4.31 -19.39 1.44
C ARG A 35 5.05 -19.40 0.10
N ARG A 36 4.61 -18.60 -0.87
CA ARG A 36 5.28 -18.42 -2.17
C ARG A 36 6.27 -17.25 -2.17
N GLY A 37 6.48 -16.57 -1.04
CA GLY A 37 7.31 -15.37 -0.98
C GLY A 37 6.69 -14.18 -1.74
N GLN A 38 5.36 -14.10 -1.80
CA GLN A 38 4.63 -13.10 -2.57
C GLN A 38 3.75 -12.21 -1.68
N ILE A 39 3.61 -10.96 -2.08
CA ILE A 39 2.65 -10.02 -1.52
C ILE A 39 1.27 -10.27 -2.12
N TYR A 40 0.25 -10.42 -1.26
CA TYR A 40 -1.15 -10.46 -1.69
C TYR A 40 -1.72 -9.05 -1.84
N LEU A 41 -1.63 -8.50 -3.05
CA LEU A 41 -1.99 -7.12 -3.36
C LEU A 41 -3.43 -6.69 -2.97
N PRO A 42 -4.48 -7.52 -3.11
CA PRO A 42 -5.87 -7.07 -2.86
C PRO A 42 -6.16 -6.55 -1.45
N ASN A 43 -5.40 -7.00 -0.45
CA ASN A 43 -5.53 -6.55 0.94
C ASN A 43 -4.33 -5.73 1.41
N LEU A 44 -3.36 -5.44 0.52
CA LEU A 44 -2.15 -4.73 0.89
C LEU A 44 -2.50 -3.33 1.41
N ARG A 45 -2.01 -3.02 2.61
CA ARG A 45 -2.05 -1.67 3.20
C ARG A 45 -0.71 -0.95 3.06
N GLY A 46 0.35 -1.67 2.71
CA GLY A 46 1.70 -1.16 2.49
C GLY A 46 2.74 -1.87 3.35
N GLN A 47 3.97 -1.36 3.32
CA GLN A 47 5.05 -1.81 4.19
C GLN A 47 5.28 -0.78 5.30
N ALA A 48 5.33 -1.23 6.55
CA ALA A 48 5.44 -0.37 7.73
C ALA A 48 6.70 0.50 7.75
N VAL A 49 7.75 0.10 7.02
CA VAL A 49 9.02 0.82 6.92
C VAL A 49 9.00 1.93 5.86
N TYR A 50 8.00 1.96 4.99
CA TYR A 50 7.90 2.94 3.91
C TYR A 50 7.00 4.11 4.30
N PRO A 51 7.33 5.35 3.93
CA PRO A 51 6.40 6.48 4.09
C PRO A 51 5.19 6.34 3.15
N GLU A 52 4.11 7.07 3.44
CA GLU A 52 2.83 6.97 2.70
C GLU A 52 2.97 7.06 1.17
N PRO A 53 3.71 8.04 0.57
CA PRO A 53 3.84 8.13 -0.88
C PRO A 53 4.53 6.89 -1.48
N ALA A 54 5.53 6.34 -0.78
CA ALA A 54 6.23 5.14 -1.23
C ALA A 54 5.35 3.89 -1.13
N GLN A 55 4.47 3.78 -0.13
CA GLN A 55 3.50 2.69 -0.06
C GLN A 55 2.52 2.73 -1.24
N ALA A 56 2.02 3.92 -1.59
CA ALA A 56 1.16 4.11 -2.76
C ALA A 56 1.88 3.76 -4.07
N ALA A 57 3.11 4.25 -4.23
CA ALA A 57 3.93 3.97 -5.40
C ALA A 57 4.27 2.47 -5.55
N ASP A 58 4.63 1.76 -4.47
CA ASP A 58 4.85 0.30 -4.49
C ASP A 58 3.58 -0.45 -4.91
N PHE A 59 2.42 -0.04 -4.39
CA PHE A 59 1.14 -0.64 -4.77
C PHE A 59 0.87 -0.49 -6.29
N TYR A 60 1.02 0.71 -6.83
CA TYR A 60 0.80 0.95 -8.27
C TYR A 60 1.83 0.22 -9.14
N LEU A 61 3.11 0.19 -8.72
CA LEU A 61 4.15 -0.53 -9.43
C LEU A 61 3.85 -2.03 -9.55
N ARG A 62 3.45 -2.66 -8.43
CA ARG A 62 3.07 -4.08 -8.40
C ARG A 62 1.80 -4.36 -9.20
N LYS A 63 0.81 -3.47 -9.10
CA LYS A 63 -0.43 -3.56 -9.87
C LYS A 63 -0.19 -3.52 -11.38
N ASN A 64 0.64 -2.57 -11.84
CA ASN A 64 0.88 -2.35 -13.26
C ASN A 64 1.84 -3.38 -13.85
N SER A 65 2.85 -3.82 -13.09
CA SER A 65 3.83 -4.82 -13.55
C SER A 65 3.33 -6.27 -13.42
N GLY A 66 2.34 -6.51 -12.56
CA GLY A 66 1.91 -7.85 -12.15
C GLY A 66 2.92 -8.59 -11.26
N GLU A 67 4.04 -7.96 -10.91
CA GLU A 67 5.10 -8.57 -10.11
C GLU A 67 4.81 -8.44 -8.62
N ASN A 68 4.64 -9.58 -7.96
CA ASN A 68 4.22 -9.65 -6.56
C ASN A 68 5.26 -10.32 -5.65
N ALA A 69 6.43 -10.73 -6.16
CA ALA A 69 7.50 -11.23 -5.30
C ALA A 69 7.85 -10.19 -4.23
N LEU A 70 8.06 -10.66 -3.00
CA LEU A 70 8.29 -9.82 -1.84
C LEU A 70 9.51 -8.90 -2.04
N ASP A 71 10.56 -9.42 -2.65
CA ASP A 71 11.83 -8.75 -2.93
C ASP A 71 11.93 -8.15 -4.34
N ALA A 72 10.83 -8.13 -5.11
CA ALA A 72 10.81 -7.60 -6.46
C ALA A 72 11.25 -6.14 -6.54
N PHE A 73 10.74 -5.31 -5.62
CA PHE A 73 10.93 -3.87 -5.63
C PHE A 73 11.48 -3.41 -4.28
N GLN A 74 12.60 -2.69 -4.33
CA GLN A 74 13.26 -2.14 -3.15
C GLN A 74 13.30 -0.63 -3.26
N LEU A 75 12.69 0.08 -2.32
CA LEU A 75 12.71 1.54 -2.28
C LEU A 75 14.16 2.07 -2.26
N ARG A 76 14.47 3.03 -3.14
CA ARG A 76 15.80 3.66 -3.24
C ARG A 76 15.76 5.17 -3.11
N GLU A 77 14.78 5.81 -3.72
CA GLU A 77 14.67 7.26 -3.81
C GLU A 77 13.22 7.70 -3.62
N ILE A 78 13.06 8.85 -2.97
CA ILE A 78 11.80 9.59 -2.87
C ILE A 78 12.17 11.05 -3.09
N GLU A 79 11.57 11.67 -4.09
CA GLU A 79 11.75 13.08 -4.41
C GLU A 79 10.39 13.77 -4.37
N GLU A 80 10.30 14.89 -3.65
CA GLU A 80 9.11 15.74 -3.65
C GLU A 80 9.22 16.71 -4.83
N MET A 81 8.28 16.59 -5.77
CA MET A 81 8.30 17.31 -7.05
C MET A 81 7.44 18.58 -7.01
N GLY A 82 6.65 18.76 -5.95
CA GLY A 82 5.77 19.89 -5.73
C GLY A 82 4.80 19.62 -4.59
N GLU A 83 3.85 20.54 -4.38
CA GLU A 83 2.82 20.36 -3.37
C GLU A 83 2.00 19.10 -3.68
N ASN A 84 2.00 18.15 -2.74
CA ASN A 84 1.29 16.88 -2.86
C ASN A 84 1.72 16.01 -4.04
N HIS A 85 2.96 16.11 -4.55
CA HIS A 85 3.47 15.25 -5.64
C HIS A 85 4.86 14.72 -5.30
N TRP A 86 5.00 13.40 -5.41
CA TRP A 86 6.26 12.70 -5.21
C TRP A 86 6.59 11.82 -6.41
N GLN A 87 7.88 11.77 -6.77
CA GLN A 87 8.44 10.71 -7.60
C GLN A 87 9.16 9.71 -6.69
N VAL A 88 8.83 8.43 -6.84
CA VAL A 88 9.40 7.35 -6.01
C VAL A 88 10.11 6.35 -6.90
N GLY A 89 11.38 6.06 -6.60
CA GLY A 89 12.18 5.10 -7.34
C GLY A 89 12.40 3.80 -6.56
N PHE A 90 12.08 2.69 -7.22
CA PHE A 90 12.31 1.33 -6.73
C PHE A 90 13.33 0.62 -7.58
N PHE A 91 14.33 -0.01 -6.96
CA PHE A 91 15.16 -0.98 -7.66
C PHE A 91 14.37 -2.26 -7.93
N ASP A 92 14.17 -2.56 -9.21
CA ASP A 92 13.57 -3.80 -9.68
C ASP A 92 14.65 -4.88 -9.78
N THR A 93 14.53 -5.92 -8.95
CA THR A 93 15.52 -6.99 -8.87
C THR A 93 15.55 -7.88 -10.11
N ARG A 94 14.49 -7.90 -10.94
CA ARG A 94 14.42 -8.64 -12.19
C ARG A 94 15.08 -7.89 -13.34
N SER A 95 14.69 -6.63 -13.55
CA SER A 95 15.26 -5.81 -14.64
C SER A 95 16.63 -5.19 -14.30
N LYS A 96 17.00 -5.16 -13.01
CA LYS A 96 18.21 -4.51 -12.49
C LYS A 96 18.27 -3.00 -12.76
N THR A 97 17.11 -2.36 -12.90
CA THR A 97 16.99 -0.92 -13.12
C THR A 97 16.15 -0.27 -12.02
N ILE A 98 16.20 1.07 -11.93
CA ILE A 98 15.27 1.85 -11.12
C ILE A 98 13.99 2.06 -11.91
N GLN A 99 12.85 1.67 -11.34
CA GLN A 99 11.51 1.98 -11.81
C GLN A 99 11.01 3.20 -11.04
N ARG A 100 10.62 4.25 -11.76
CA ARG A 100 10.10 5.48 -11.16
C ARG A 100 8.59 5.51 -11.29
N VAL A 101 7.95 5.95 -10.22
CA VAL A 101 6.50 6.03 -10.11
C VAL A 101 6.16 7.38 -9.52
N ASP A 102 5.40 8.17 -10.26
CA ASP A 102 4.91 9.47 -9.83
C ASP A 102 3.55 9.30 -9.15
N VAL A 103 3.43 9.84 -7.94
CA VAL A 103 2.19 9.80 -7.15
C VAL A 103 1.81 11.20 -6.66
N SER A 104 0.53 11.56 -6.75
CA SER A 104 -0.02 12.75 -6.14
C SER A 104 -0.95 12.41 -4.97
N LEU A 105 -1.04 13.28 -3.98
CA LEU A 105 -2.01 13.23 -2.90
C LEU A 105 -3.18 14.16 -3.23
N GLU A 106 -4.38 13.58 -3.35
CA GLU A 106 -5.62 14.34 -3.36
C GLU A 106 -6.27 14.27 -1.98
N ILE A 107 -6.50 15.43 -1.38
CA ILE A 107 -7.24 15.55 -0.12
C ILE A 107 -8.69 15.79 -0.48
N ARG A 108 -9.56 14.83 -0.16
CA ARG A 108 -11.02 15.01 -0.33
C ARG A 108 -11.62 15.55 0.95
N ASP A 109 -12.35 16.66 0.84
CA ASP A 109 -13.12 17.27 1.92
C ASP A 109 -14.46 16.52 2.18
N GLU A 110 -14.41 15.19 2.20
CA GLU A 110 -15.52 14.38 2.70
C GLU A 110 -15.31 14.13 4.19
N GLU A 111 -16.26 14.59 5.02
CA GLU A 111 -16.22 14.37 6.47
C GLU A 111 -16.51 12.90 6.79
N VAL A 112 -15.47 12.13 7.09
CA VAL A 112 -15.63 10.77 7.60
C VAL A 112 -15.49 10.77 9.12
N TYR A 113 -16.51 10.26 9.80
CA TYR A 113 -16.47 9.99 11.23
C TYR A 113 -15.68 8.71 11.49
N GLU A 114 -14.41 8.86 11.85
CA GLU A 114 -13.59 7.74 12.32
C GLU A 114 -14.01 7.37 13.76
N SER A 115 -14.93 6.43 13.88
CA SER A 115 -15.44 5.80 15.11
C SER A 115 -16.47 6.59 15.94
N CYS A 116 -17.36 5.85 16.63
CA CYS A 116 -18.55 6.33 17.34
C CYS A 116 -18.30 7.23 18.57
N THR A 117 -17.13 7.86 18.71
CA THR A 117 -16.83 8.70 19.88
C THR A 117 -15.96 9.92 19.58
N LEU A 118 -15.73 10.26 18.30
CA LEU A 118 -14.92 11.43 17.94
C LEU A 118 -15.72 12.46 17.12
N ASP A 119 -15.95 13.63 17.72
CA ASP A 119 -16.62 14.81 17.14
C ASP A 119 -15.76 15.58 16.12
N LYS A 120 -14.80 14.91 15.44
CA LYS A 120 -13.94 15.58 14.44
C LYS A 120 -13.87 14.80 13.13
N ALA A 121 -14.35 15.45 12.08
CA ALA A 121 -14.18 15.01 10.70
C ALA A 121 -12.69 14.88 10.37
N THR A 122 -12.28 13.70 9.89
CA THR A 122 -10.93 13.48 9.37
C THR A 122 -10.99 13.52 7.84
N ARG A 123 -10.07 14.23 7.20
CA ARG A 123 -9.99 14.34 5.74
C ARG A 123 -9.44 13.06 5.14
N ILE A 124 -10.05 12.56 4.06
CA ILE A 124 -9.59 11.36 3.37
C ILE A 124 -8.39 11.75 2.48
N LYS A 125 -7.24 11.11 2.74
CA LYS A 125 -6.07 11.16 1.87
C LYS A 125 -6.17 10.07 0.80
N ASP A 126 -6.12 10.44 -0.47
CA ASP A 126 -6.14 9.51 -1.60
C ASP A 126 -4.91 9.75 -2.48
N TYR A 127 -4.01 8.77 -2.56
CA TYR A 127 -2.83 8.86 -3.44
C TYR A 127 -3.16 8.29 -4.82
N ARG A 128 -2.80 9.00 -5.89
CA ARG A 128 -3.05 8.59 -7.28
C ARG A 128 -1.77 8.53 -8.09
N LEU A 129 -1.72 7.60 -9.04
CA LEU A 129 -0.67 7.55 -10.05
C LEU A 129 -0.79 8.74 -11.00
N ILE A 130 0.33 9.35 -11.34
CA ILE A 130 0.45 10.37 -12.38
C ILE A 130 1.11 9.70 -13.59
N ASP A 131 0.45 9.76 -14.76
CA ASP A 131 0.95 9.24 -16.04
C ASP A 131 1.99 10.18 -16.69
#